data_AF-A0A370BZ40-F1
#
_entry.id   AF-A0A370BZ40-F1
#
_cell.length_a   1.000
_cell.length_b   1.000
_cell.length_c   1.000
_cell.angle_alpha   90.00
_cell.angle_beta   90.00
_cell.angle_gamma   90.00
#
_symmetry.space_group_name_H-M   'P 1'
#
loop_
_entity.id
_entity.type
_entity.pdbx_description
1 polymer ?
#
loop_
_entity_poly.entity_id
_entity_poly.type
_entity_poly.pdbx_seq_one_letter_code
_entity_poly.pdbx_strand_id
1 'polypeptide(L)'
;MDTFSSSDSPSSPGNRIVSYLQTLAKSKTELPYGLPVCVSPSHTVTSTDSLLHLASLVGPHISILQVHADIIDDWSEETVRQLTTLARKHGFLIWESGRILNSTVDVVGRQKSESREVRSGVVDLIRKKYTRGVVKPASWAGMSTAWASGAAVYNQEADILIPTLKAAAREAVADAVQTIRTEITADSFANEHSNSDQDSSQSQHLTEYAVDHSGLGLPPRKASTISLTQTITQHTEDSADYPLESPQFERHGFEFGTLSPSTIPEDLPPPPLLARGLVLCLPSRTDTSFTPDYRQSCIAAARANQDFVVGFLCGEPWHITSQRSDIFETGLSGYGDEQQQLSPYSSDDDEELPHFALFSPICQGGQPLDGSEEEEVEEEEETPLPETTIPIESLNPLAAKLFYAAGKAFKLREATSQENGIMPKSDTTKSCQILHIPIVSLP
;
A
#
# COMPACT_ATOMS: atom_id res chain seq x y z
N MET A 1 -43.27 -12.89 16.22
CA MET A 1 -42.15 -13.85 16.23
C MET A 1 -41.31 -13.45 15.04
N ASP A 2 -40.49 -12.42 15.25
CA ASP A 2 -39.77 -11.74 14.18
C ASP A 2 -38.33 -12.21 14.22
N THR A 3 -37.93 -12.92 13.18
CA THR A 3 -36.58 -13.39 12.93
C THR A 3 -35.77 -12.25 12.32
N PHE A 4 -34.83 -11.70 13.08
CA PHE A 4 -33.76 -10.85 12.56
C PHE A 4 -32.80 -11.72 11.74
N SER A 5 -32.71 -11.45 10.43
CA SER A 5 -31.64 -11.96 9.57
C SER A 5 -30.42 -11.07 9.75
N SER A 6 -29.36 -11.64 10.31
CA SER A 6 -28.01 -11.04 10.32
C SER A 6 -27.54 -10.85 8.89
N SER A 7 -27.22 -9.61 8.51
CA SER A 7 -26.54 -9.30 7.27
C SER A 7 -25.06 -9.69 7.38
N ASP A 8 -24.75 -10.96 7.14
CA ASP A 8 -23.39 -11.35 6.79
C ASP A 8 -23.03 -10.65 5.46
N SER A 9 -22.04 -9.78 5.51
CA SER A 9 -21.41 -9.23 4.31
C SER A 9 -20.69 -10.38 3.59
N PRO A 10 -20.82 -10.53 2.26
CA PRO A 10 -20.18 -11.63 1.57
C PRO A 10 -18.66 -11.42 1.64
N SER A 11 -17.97 -12.29 2.38
CA SER A 11 -16.52 -12.40 2.33
C SER A 11 -16.13 -12.81 0.92
N SER A 12 -15.78 -11.86 0.06
CA SER A 12 -15.13 -12.21 -1.20
C SER A 12 -13.79 -12.88 -0.86
N PRO A 13 -13.51 -14.11 -1.32
CA PRO A 13 -12.32 -14.87 -0.98
C PRO A 13 -11.05 -14.35 -1.71
N GLY A 14 -10.86 -13.03 -1.74
CA GLY A 14 -9.84 -12.34 -2.53
C GLY A 14 -9.05 -11.29 -1.76
N ASN A 15 -7.99 -10.80 -2.40
CA ASN A 15 -7.15 -9.75 -1.83
C ASN A 15 -7.93 -8.43 -1.74
N ARG A 16 -8.25 -7.98 -0.52
CA ARG A 16 -9.03 -6.75 -0.27
C ARG A 16 -8.46 -5.51 -0.97
N ILE A 17 -7.14 -5.42 -1.10
CA ILE A 17 -6.48 -4.30 -1.79
C ILE A 17 -6.75 -4.37 -3.29
N VAL A 18 -6.61 -5.55 -3.90
CA VAL A 18 -6.89 -5.74 -5.33
C VAL A 18 -8.37 -5.48 -5.62
N SER A 19 -9.27 -6.00 -4.80
CA SER A 19 -10.71 -5.75 -4.93
C SER A 19 -11.02 -4.26 -4.84
N TYR A 20 -10.39 -3.53 -3.90
CA TYR A 20 -10.56 -2.08 -3.80
C TYR A 20 -10.06 -1.36 -5.07
N LEU A 21 -8.89 -1.73 -5.60
CA LEU A 21 -8.37 -1.16 -6.85
C LEU A 21 -9.30 -1.40 -8.04
N GLN A 22 -9.93 -2.58 -8.13
CA GLN A 22 -10.93 -2.87 -9.15
C GLN A 22 -12.20 -2.03 -8.98
N THR A 23 -12.65 -1.82 -7.74
CA THR A 23 -13.77 -0.91 -7.45
C THR A 23 -13.42 0.52 -7.86
N LEU A 24 -12.22 1.01 -7.55
CA LEU A 24 -11.75 2.33 -7.99
C LEU A 24 -11.77 2.44 -9.51
N ALA A 25 -11.23 1.44 -10.22
CA ALA A 25 -11.20 1.44 -11.69
C ALA A 25 -12.62 1.51 -12.31
N LYS A 26 -13.64 0.97 -11.64
CA LYS A 26 -15.02 0.96 -12.14
C LYS A 26 -15.82 2.21 -11.72
N SER A 27 -15.59 2.70 -10.51
CA SER A 27 -16.48 3.67 -9.85
C SER A 27 -15.87 5.06 -9.69
N LYS A 28 -14.54 5.21 -9.73
CA LYS A 28 -13.88 6.51 -9.55
C LYS A 28 -13.73 7.22 -10.90
N THR A 29 -14.70 8.07 -11.22
CA THR A 29 -14.83 8.78 -12.49
C THR A 29 -13.76 9.85 -12.75
N GLU A 30 -13.07 10.28 -11.69
CA GLU A 30 -12.04 11.32 -11.74
C GLU A 30 -10.64 10.79 -12.11
N LEU A 31 -10.52 9.48 -12.33
CA LEU A 31 -9.27 8.86 -12.75
C LEU A 31 -8.90 9.23 -14.21
N PRO A 32 -7.60 9.45 -14.52
CA PRO A 32 -7.14 9.70 -15.88
C PRO A 32 -7.58 8.58 -16.83
N TYR A 33 -8.41 8.93 -17.81
CA TYR A 33 -8.95 8.00 -18.83
C TYR A 33 -9.67 6.78 -18.23
N GLY A 34 -10.20 6.90 -17.00
CA GLY A 34 -10.85 5.80 -16.29
C GLY A 34 -9.89 4.68 -15.85
N LEU A 35 -8.58 4.92 -15.88
CA LEU A 35 -7.56 3.93 -15.49
C LEU A 35 -7.11 4.14 -14.05
N PRO A 36 -6.95 3.08 -13.24
CA PRO A 36 -6.28 3.21 -11.96
C PRO A 36 -4.83 3.64 -12.18
N VAL A 37 -4.40 4.72 -11.55
CA VAL A 37 -3.03 5.26 -11.68
C VAL A 37 -2.36 5.31 -10.31
N CYS A 38 -1.07 4.96 -10.31
CA CYS A 38 -0.17 5.15 -9.18
C CYS A 38 0.69 6.40 -9.42
N VAL A 39 0.77 7.30 -8.44
CA VAL A 39 1.71 8.43 -8.47
C VAL A 39 2.90 8.14 -7.58
N SER A 40 4.09 8.38 -8.11
CA SER A 40 5.36 8.33 -7.40
C SER A 40 5.93 9.75 -7.26
N PRO A 41 6.03 10.31 -6.05
CA PRO A 41 6.74 11.56 -5.83
C PRO A 41 8.18 11.45 -6.35
N SER A 42 8.64 12.44 -7.10
CA SER A 42 9.99 12.45 -7.61
C SER A 42 11.00 12.69 -6.49
N HIS A 43 12.28 12.47 -6.78
CA HIS A 43 13.39 12.66 -5.83
C HIS A 43 13.51 14.09 -5.26
N THR A 44 12.81 15.08 -5.83
CA THR A 44 12.76 16.46 -5.32
C THR A 44 11.86 16.62 -4.10
N VAL A 45 10.91 15.71 -3.87
CA VAL A 45 9.99 15.74 -2.73
C VAL A 45 10.68 15.14 -1.51
N THR A 46 11.24 16.01 -0.67
CA THR A 46 12.05 15.64 0.51
C THR A 46 11.47 16.14 1.84
N SER A 47 10.34 16.84 1.82
CA SER A 47 9.67 17.34 3.03
C SER A 47 8.23 16.85 3.15
N THR A 48 7.74 16.77 4.38
CA THR A 48 6.35 16.44 4.71
C THR A 48 5.37 17.39 4.02
N ASP A 49 5.66 18.70 4.05
CA ASP A 49 4.81 19.72 3.41
C ASP A 49 4.66 19.48 1.91
N SER A 50 5.76 19.29 1.19
CA SER A 50 5.73 19.03 -0.26
C SER A 50 5.00 17.72 -0.59
N LEU A 51 5.21 16.67 0.20
CA LEU A 51 4.55 15.38 0.03
C LEU A 51 3.02 15.48 0.21
N LEU A 52 2.57 16.17 1.26
CA LEU A 52 1.15 16.37 1.55
C LEU A 52 0.51 17.31 0.53
N HIS A 53 1.22 18.34 0.10
CA HIS A 53 0.77 19.23 -0.95
C HIS A 53 0.53 18.47 -2.26
N LEU A 54 1.49 17.66 -2.71
CA LEU A 54 1.32 16.77 -3.86
C LEU A 54 0.11 15.85 -3.67
N ALA A 55 0.04 15.12 -2.55
CA ALA A 55 -1.05 14.18 -2.25
C ALA A 55 -2.44 14.84 -2.28
N SER A 56 -2.54 16.08 -1.79
CA SER A 56 -3.79 16.83 -1.78
C SER A 56 -4.25 17.28 -3.18
N LEU A 57 -3.30 17.59 -4.07
CA LEU A 57 -3.59 18.06 -5.42
C LEU A 57 -3.92 16.92 -6.38
N VAL A 58 -3.28 15.76 -6.23
CA VAL A 58 -3.50 14.61 -7.12
C VAL A 58 -4.46 13.56 -6.55
N GLY A 59 -4.76 13.60 -5.25
CA GLY A 59 -5.58 12.62 -4.54
C GLY A 59 -6.89 12.22 -5.25
N PRO A 60 -7.71 13.17 -5.73
CA PRO A 60 -8.94 12.85 -6.46
C PRO A 60 -8.72 12.06 -7.75
N HIS A 61 -7.52 12.11 -8.34
CA HIS A 61 -7.20 11.56 -9.65
C HIS A 61 -6.28 10.32 -9.60
N ILE A 62 -6.03 9.77 -8.41
CA ILE A 62 -5.14 8.59 -8.25
C ILE A 62 -5.83 7.45 -7.51
N SER A 63 -5.34 6.24 -7.74
CA SER A 63 -5.72 5.05 -6.95
C SER A 63 -4.69 4.74 -5.88
N ILE A 64 -3.41 5.06 -6.12
CA ILE A 64 -2.31 4.77 -5.22
C ILE A 64 -1.34 5.96 -5.19
N LEU A 65 -0.85 6.30 -3.99
CA LEU A 65 0.28 7.19 -3.79
C LEU A 65 1.45 6.36 -3.25
N GLN A 66 2.57 6.34 -3.98
CA GLN A 66 3.84 5.85 -3.46
C GLN A 66 4.45 6.88 -2.51
N VAL A 67 5.11 6.39 -1.47
CA VAL A 67 5.81 7.21 -0.48
C VAL A 67 7.18 6.61 -0.24
N HIS A 68 8.21 7.44 -0.41
CA HIS A 68 9.60 7.12 -0.07
C HIS A 68 9.92 7.77 1.28
N ALA A 69 9.40 7.17 2.36
CA ALA A 69 9.45 7.76 3.70
C ALA A 69 10.87 7.95 4.24
N ASP A 70 11.85 7.22 3.72
CA ASP A 70 13.25 7.29 4.11
C ASP A 70 14.02 8.50 3.55
N ILE A 71 13.49 9.16 2.52
CA ILE A 71 14.06 10.39 1.94
C ILE A 71 13.30 11.66 2.35
N ILE A 72 12.31 11.54 3.25
CA ILE A 72 11.60 12.68 3.82
C ILE A 72 12.33 13.13 5.10
N ASP A 73 12.92 14.32 5.06
CA ASP A 73 13.81 14.86 6.08
C ASP A 73 13.14 14.98 7.45
N ASP A 74 11.84 15.28 7.49
CA ASP A 74 11.03 15.51 8.68
C ASP A 74 9.96 14.41 8.91
N TRP A 75 10.22 13.19 8.41
CA TRP A 75 9.27 12.07 8.53
C TRP A 75 8.85 11.82 9.98
N SER A 76 7.53 11.82 10.22
CA SER A 76 6.96 11.65 11.55
C SER A 76 5.63 10.89 11.55
N GLU A 77 5.14 10.53 12.75
CA GLU A 77 3.79 9.96 12.89
C GLU A 77 2.70 10.95 12.48
N GLU A 78 2.94 12.26 12.62
CA GLU A 78 2.01 13.29 12.18
C GLU A 78 1.89 13.31 10.65
N THR A 79 3.02 13.17 9.93
CA THR A 79 3.04 12.99 8.48
C THR A 79 2.15 11.81 8.06
N VAL A 80 2.31 10.67 8.75
CA VAL A 80 1.50 9.46 8.52
C VAL A 80 0.00 9.72 8.76
N ARG A 81 -0.34 10.41 9.84
CA ARG A 81 -1.72 10.73 10.19
C ARG A 81 -2.37 11.59 9.11
N GLN A 82 -1.68 12.65 8.68
CA GLN A 82 -2.17 13.58 7.65
C GLN A 82 -2.31 12.90 6.28
N LEU A 83 -1.34 12.06 5.88
CA LEU A 83 -1.46 11.23 4.68
C LEU A 83 -2.65 10.28 4.73
N THR A 84 -2.90 9.65 5.88
CA THR A 84 -4.04 8.76 6.09
C THR A 84 -5.37 9.52 5.97
N THR A 85 -5.43 10.75 6.46
CA THR A 85 -6.59 11.63 6.27
C THR A 85 -6.82 11.94 4.79
N LEU A 86 -5.77 12.27 4.02
CA LEU A 86 -5.89 12.51 2.58
C LEU A 86 -6.30 11.25 1.81
N ALA A 87 -5.73 10.10 2.15
CA ALA A 87 -6.09 8.80 1.58
C ALA A 87 -7.58 8.49 1.79
N ARG A 88 -8.09 8.73 3.01
CA ARG A 88 -9.53 8.60 3.32
C ARG A 88 -10.39 9.65 2.61
N LYS A 89 -9.91 10.90 2.51
CA LYS A 89 -10.67 11.99 1.88
C LYS A 89 -10.85 11.78 0.38
N HIS A 90 -9.86 11.21 -0.28
CA HIS A 90 -9.80 11.08 -1.73
C HIS A 90 -9.89 9.65 -2.26
N GLY A 91 -9.85 8.64 -1.39
CA GLY A 91 -10.07 7.24 -1.76
C GLY A 91 -8.89 6.65 -2.54
N PHE A 92 -7.68 6.86 -2.05
CA PHE A 92 -6.46 6.25 -2.59
C PHE A 92 -5.76 5.40 -1.54
N LEU A 93 -4.94 4.46 -1.99
CA LEU A 93 -4.09 3.63 -1.14
C LEU A 93 -2.69 4.22 -0.99
N ILE A 94 -2.06 3.95 0.15
CA ILE A 94 -0.68 4.39 0.41
C ILE A 94 0.25 3.19 0.25
N TRP A 95 1.29 3.35 -0.59
CA TRP A 95 2.31 2.34 -0.85
C TRP A 95 3.68 2.85 -0.40
N GLU A 96 4.28 2.20 0.59
CA GLU A 96 5.68 2.46 0.95
C GLU A 96 6.63 1.80 -0.07
N SER A 97 7.41 2.62 -0.77
CA SER A 97 8.29 2.17 -1.85
C SER A 97 9.75 2.65 -1.70
N GLY A 98 10.11 3.29 -0.57
CA GLY A 98 11.49 3.66 -0.25
C GLY A 98 12.32 2.46 0.21
N ARG A 99 11.68 1.50 0.88
CA ARG A 99 12.35 0.33 1.44
C ARG A 99 11.94 -0.96 0.77
N ILE A 100 12.95 -1.77 0.45
CA ILE A 100 12.78 -3.16 0.06
C ILE A 100 12.91 -4.04 1.32
N LEU A 101 11.80 -4.68 1.70
CA LEU A 101 11.73 -5.47 2.94
C LEU A 101 12.66 -6.69 2.90
N ASN A 102 12.77 -7.34 1.74
CA ASN A 102 13.77 -8.37 1.48
C ASN A 102 14.79 -7.89 0.45
N SER A 103 16.00 -7.58 0.91
CA SER A 103 17.11 -7.14 0.05
C SER A 103 17.99 -8.29 -0.43
N THR A 104 17.72 -9.53 -0.01
CA THR A 104 18.48 -10.71 -0.43
C THR A 104 17.71 -11.46 -1.49
N VAL A 105 18.33 -11.61 -2.66
CA VAL A 105 17.90 -12.51 -3.73
C VAL A 105 18.84 -13.70 -3.71
N ASP A 106 18.31 -14.89 -3.42
CA ASP A 106 19.10 -16.13 -3.46
C ASP A 106 18.84 -16.90 -4.77
N VAL A 107 19.75 -17.79 -5.12
CA VAL A 107 19.59 -18.70 -6.26
C VAL A 107 18.41 -19.63 -5.97
N VAL A 108 17.50 -19.75 -6.94
CA VAL A 108 16.27 -20.52 -6.80
C VAL A 108 16.55 -21.94 -6.33
N GLY A 109 15.83 -22.38 -5.30
CA GLY A 109 15.93 -23.74 -4.76
C GLY A 109 17.27 -24.06 -4.08
N ARG A 110 18.20 -23.10 -3.99
CA ARG A 110 19.45 -23.22 -3.22
C ARG A 110 19.39 -22.46 -1.90
N GLN A 111 18.23 -22.48 -1.25
CA GLN A 111 18.15 -22.18 0.18
C GLN A 111 19.15 -23.13 0.85
N LYS A 112 20.34 -22.63 1.21
CA LYS A 112 21.40 -23.46 1.79
C LYS A 112 20.80 -24.16 3.01
N SER A 113 21.36 -25.31 3.40
CA SER A 113 21.05 -25.90 4.70
C SER A 113 21.58 -24.96 5.79
N GLU A 114 20.82 -23.91 6.06
CA GLU A 114 21.12 -22.91 7.05
C GLU A 114 20.79 -23.48 8.42
N SER A 115 21.71 -23.29 9.35
CA SER A 115 21.43 -23.58 10.76
C SER A 115 20.17 -22.84 11.20
N ARG A 116 19.42 -23.42 12.14
CA ARG A 116 18.18 -22.85 12.68
C ARG A 116 18.39 -21.42 13.19
N GLU A 117 19.55 -21.12 13.74
CA GLU A 117 19.95 -19.83 14.28
C GLU A 117 20.02 -18.76 13.18
N VAL A 118 20.63 -19.09 12.03
CA VAL A 118 20.73 -18.19 10.86
C VAL A 118 19.34 -17.89 10.32
N ARG A 119 18.52 -18.94 10.11
CA ARG A 119 17.13 -18.77 9.66
C ARG A 119 16.32 -17.89 10.63
N SER A 120 16.48 -18.10 11.93
CA SER A 120 15.82 -17.28 12.95
C SER A 120 16.28 -15.81 12.89
N GLY A 121 17.57 -15.56 12.65
CA GLY A 121 18.11 -14.21 12.47
C GLY A 121 17.54 -13.50 11.24
N VAL A 122 17.41 -14.21 10.12
CA VAL A 122 16.79 -13.67 8.89
C VAL A 122 15.33 -13.31 9.12
N VAL A 123 14.56 -14.21 9.75
CA VAL A 123 13.14 -13.96 10.09
C VAL A 123 12.99 -12.75 11.01
N ASP A 124 13.82 -12.64 12.04
CA ASP A 124 13.81 -11.49 12.96
C ASP A 124 14.16 -10.19 12.23
N LEU A 125 15.15 -10.20 11.34
CA LEU A 125 15.53 -9.04 10.55
C LEU A 125 14.41 -8.60 9.59
N ILE A 126 13.79 -9.52 8.86
CA ILE A 126 12.65 -9.25 7.96
C ILE A 126 11.50 -8.62 8.75
N ARG A 127 11.14 -9.22 9.89
CA ARG A 127 10.09 -8.67 10.78
C ARG A 127 10.43 -7.25 11.21
N LYS A 128 11.65 -7.01 11.72
CA LYS A 128 12.10 -5.70 12.21
C LYS A 128 12.15 -4.64 11.12
N LYS A 129 12.58 -4.98 9.90
CA LYS A 129 12.55 -4.05 8.75
C LYS A 129 11.14 -3.53 8.47
N TYR A 130 10.13 -4.36 8.70
CA TYR A 130 8.74 -4.01 8.43
C TYR A 130 8.04 -3.33 9.61
N THR A 131 8.33 -3.71 10.85
CA THR A 131 7.58 -3.25 12.04
C THR A 131 8.32 -2.28 12.96
N ARG A 132 9.64 -2.07 12.77
CA ARG A 132 10.47 -1.27 13.66
C ARG A 132 11.18 -0.11 12.94
N GLY A 133 11.85 0.72 13.72
CA GLY A 133 12.55 1.91 13.24
C GLY A 133 11.61 3.10 13.04
N VAL A 134 12.18 4.19 12.51
CA VAL A 134 11.46 5.46 12.30
C VAL A 134 10.33 5.32 11.27
N VAL A 135 10.61 4.61 10.16
CA VAL A 135 9.63 4.45 9.07
C VAL A 135 8.54 3.44 9.43
N LYS A 136 8.87 2.31 10.07
CA LYS A 136 7.93 1.26 10.50
C LYS A 136 6.75 1.00 9.52
N PRO A 137 7.00 0.62 8.24
CA PRO A 137 5.97 0.60 7.20
C PRO A 137 4.67 -0.15 7.57
N ALA A 138 4.78 -1.26 8.31
CA ALA A 138 3.62 -2.06 8.72
C ALA A 138 2.57 -1.29 9.53
N SER A 139 2.93 -0.19 10.20
CA SER A 139 1.98 0.57 11.01
C SER A 139 1.06 1.49 10.19
N TRP A 140 1.40 1.79 8.93
CA TRP A 140 0.67 2.81 8.15
C TRP A 140 0.48 2.50 6.66
N ALA A 141 1.44 1.83 6.02
CA ALA A 141 1.39 1.60 4.59
C ALA A 141 0.43 0.45 4.27
N GLY A 142 -0.51 0.69 3.35
CA GLY A 142 -1.39 -0.37 2.86
C GLY A 142 -0.63 -1.41 2.05
N MET A 143 0.46 -0.99 1.40
CA MET A 143 1.30 -1.84 0.55
C MET A 143 2.78 -1.58 0.82
N SER A 144 3.61 -2.62 0.66
CA SER A 144 5.07 -2.51 0.76
C SER A 144 5.77 -3.40 -0.26
N THR A 145 7.03 -3.11 -0.56
CA THR A 145 7.79 -3.77 -1.64
C THR A 145 8.81 -4.79 -1.10
N ALA A 146 8.96 -5.93 -1.79
CA ALA A 146 10.03 -6.89 -1.50
C ALA A 146 10.49 -7.66 -2.75
N TRP A 147 11.74 -8.12 -2.75
CA TRP A 147 12.15 -9.23 -3.63
C TRP A 147 11.65 -10.56 -3.05
N ALA A 148 11.25 -11.50 -3.92
CA ALA A 148 10.91 -12.85 -3.47
C ALA A 148 12.13 -13.58 -2.86
N SER A 149 11.88 -14.59 -2.03
CA SER A 149 12.95 -15.38 -1.41
C SER A 149 13.69 -16.30 -2.37
N GLY A 150 13.09 -16.64 -3.52
CA GLY A 150 13.62 -17.64 -4.45
C GLY A 150 13.28 -19.08 -4.08
N ALA A 151 12.18 -19.32 -3.34
CA ALA A 151 11.68 -20.68 -3.10
C ALA A 151 11.39 -21.41 -4.42
N ALA A 152 11.76 -22.69 -4.52
CA ALA A 152 11.56 -23.46 -5.74
C ALA A 152 10.07 -23.52 -6.12
N VAL A 153 9.74 -23.46 -7.41
CA VAL A 153 8.35 -23.39 -7.92
C VAL A 153 7.45 -24.49 -7.32
N TYR A 154 7.98 -25.71 -7.18
CA TYR A 154 7.28 -26.87 -6.63
C TYR A 154 7.30 -26.96 -5.09
N ASN A 155 7.98 -26.04 -4.40
CA ASN A 155 8.19 -26.05 -2.96
C ASN A 155 8.04 -24.63 -2.36
N GLN A 156 6.87 -24.02 -2.59
CA GLN A 156 6.57 -22.70 -2.04
C GLN A 156 6.35 -22.72 -0.51
N GLU A 157 6.08 -23.88 0.09
CA GLU A 157 6.01 -24.05 1.55
C GLU A 157 7.34 -23.76 2.26
N ALA A 158 8.46 -23.84 1.52
CA ALA A 158 9.78 -23.48 2.04
C ALA A 158 9.99 -21.96 2.18
N ASP A 159 9.11 -21.13 1.62
CA ASP A 159 9.23 -19.67 1.68
C ASP A 159 9.10 -19.15 3.12
N ILE A 160 10.12 -18.42 3.57
CA ILE A 160 10.12 -17.77 4.89
C ILE A 160 9.64 -16.33 4.83
N LEU A 161 9.78 -15.68 3.67
CA LEU A 161 9.62 -14.25 3.54
C LEU A 161 8.16 -13.86 3.70
N ILE A 162 7.31 -14.40 2.82
CA ILE A 162 5.91 -13.98 2.75
C ILE A 162 5.17 -14.33 4.05
N PRO A 163 5.31 -15.54 4.63
CA PRO A 163 4.68 -15.85 5.92
C PRO A 163 5.15 -14.95 7.06
N THR A 164 6.44 -14.59 7.10
CA THR A 164 6.99 -13.70 8.13
C THR A 164 6.41 -12.30 8.00
N LEU A 165 6.40 -11.73 6.80
CA LEU A 165 5.84 -10.40 6.54
C LEU A 165 4.33 -10.36 6.81
N LYS A 166 3.61 -11.40 6.42
CA LYS A 166 2.17 -11.54 6.67
C LYS A 166 1.85 -11.60 8.17
N ALA A 167 2.62 -12.37 8.94
CA ALA A 167 2.46 -12.42 10.39
C ALA A 167 2.80 -11.07 11.05
N ALA A 168 3.86 -10.40 10.60
CA ALA A 168 4.28 -9.10 11.09
C ALA A 168 3.26 -7.98 10.77
N ALA A 169 2.65 -8.00 9.58
CA ALA A 169 1.54 -7.12 9.22
C ALA A 169 0.35 -7.31 10.17
N ARG A 170 -0.05 -8.56 10.42
CA ARG A 170 -1.19 -8.88 11.31
C ARG A 170 -0.94 -8.39 12.74
N GLU A 171 0.27 -8.59 13.25
CA GLU A 171 0.69 -8.07 14.56
C GLU A 171 0.60 -6.54 14.61
N ALA A 172 1.20 -5.84 13.64
CA ALA A 172 1.18 -4.37 13.61
C ALA A 172 -0.24 -3.79 13.48
N VAL A 173 -1.10 -4.43 12.70
CA VAL A 173 -2.52 -4.02 12.58
C VAL A 173 -3.27 -4.27 13.88
N ALA A 174 -3.04 -5.40 14.55
CA ALA A 174 -3.66 -5.69 15.84
C ALA A 174 -3.22 -4.66 16.90
N ASP A 175 -1.94 -4.31 16.96
CA ASP A 175 -1.40 -3.29 17.86
C ASP A 175 -2.02 -1.92 17.58
N ALA A 176 -2.15 -1.52 16.31
CA ALA A 176 -2.79 -0.27 15.93
C ALA A 176 -4.27 -0.24 16.34
N VAL A 177 -5.03 -1.32 16.11
CA VAL A 177 -6.44 -1.43 16.50
C VAL A 177 -6.60 -1.39 18.01
N GLN A 178 -5.72 -2.05 18.77
CA GLN A 178 -5.74 -1.99 20.23
C GLN A 178 -5.46 -0.57 20.74
N THR A 179 -4.47 0.11 20.16
CA THR A 179 -4.13 1.49 20.51
C THR A 179 -5.32 2.43 20.29
N ILE A 180 -5.98 2.33 19.13
CA ILE A 180 -7.19 3.09 18.80
C ILE A 180 -8.31 2.81 19.83
N ARG A 181 -8.53 1.55 20.20
CA ARG A 181 -9.54 1.20 21.22
C ARG A 181 -9.24 1.82 22.58
N THR A 182 -7.97 1.83 23.01
CA THR A 182 -7.58 2.41 24.30
C THR A 182 -7.71 3.93 24.32
N GLU A 183 -7.40 4.61 23.21
CA GLU A 183 -7.54 6.08 23.10
C GLU A 183 -9.02 6.50 23.15
N ILE A 184 -9.91 5.77 22.48
CA ILE A 184 -11.35 6.07 22.47
C ILE A 184 -11.99 5.84 23.86
N THR A 185 -11.42 4.97 24.69
CA THR A 185 -11.98 4.65 26.02
C THR A 185 -11.59 5.70 27.10
N ALA A 186 -10.78 6.71 26.76
CA ALA A 186 -10.24 7.65 27.74
C ALA A 186 -11.10 8.89 28.03
N ASP A 187 -12.23 9.12 27.35
CA ASP A 187 -13.07 10.32 27.57
C ASP A 187 -14.55 10.00 27.87
N SER A 188 -14.94 10.17 29.14
CA SER A 188 -16.20 10.80 29.63
C SER A 188 -16.54 10.38 31.07
N PHE A 189 -15.80 10.92 32.04
CA PHE A 189 -16.37 11.26 33.35
C PHE A 189 -15.92 12.69 33.72
N ALA A 190 -16.27 13.66 32.87
CA ALA A 190 -16.36 15.04 33.31
C ALA A 190 -17.58 15.12 34.24
N ASN A 191 -17.30 15.15 35.54
CA ASN A 191 -18.28 15.24 36.60
C ASN A 191 -18.98 16.60 36.54
N GLU A 192 -20.19 16.66 35.97
CA GLU A 192 -21.09 17.80 36.13
C GLU A 192 -21.58 17.86 37.58
N HIS A 193 -20.93 18.69 38.39
CA HIS A 193 -21.53 19.20 39.61
C HIS A 193 -21.57 20.72 39.59
N SER A 194 -22.80 21.21 39.50
CA SER A 194 -23.17 22.62 39.61
C SER A 194 -23.24 23.06 41.07
N ASN A 195 -22.70 24.27 41.29
CA ASN A 195 -22.95 25.25 42.36
C ASN A 195 -22.59 24.94 43.82
N SER A 196 -21.62 25.69 44.35
CA SER A 196 -21.90 26.92 45.12
C SER A 196 -20.61 27.62 45.58
N ASP A 197 -20.66 28.95 45.57
CA ASP A 197 -19.61 29.89 45.96
C ASP A 197 -19.07 29.68 47.39
N GLN A 198 -17.76 29.87 47.58
CA GLN A 198 -17.23 30.71 48.67
C GLN A 198 -15.73 31.03 48.52
N ASP A 199 -15.43 32.30 48.77
CA ASP A 199 -14.11 32.94 48.91
C ASP A 199 -13.04 32.08 49.62
N SER A 200 -11.81 32.12 49.11
CA SER A 200 -10.68 32.73 49.83
C SER A 200 -9.36 32.60 49.07
N SER A 201 -8.68 33.74 49.01
CA SER A 201 -7.29 33.95 48.61
C SER A 201 -6.30 33.05 49.36
N GLN A 202 -5.34 32.44 48.65
CA GLN A 202 -3.94 32.36 49.11
C GLN A 202 -2.96 32.00 47.97
N SER A 203 -2.03 32.92 47.74
CA SER A 203 -0.79 32.71 46.99
C SER A 203 0.04 31.57 47.58
N GLN A 204 0.76 30.83 46.74
CA GLN A 204 2.15 30.46 47.04
C GLN A 204 2.95 30.08 45.78
N HIS A 205 4.00 30.87 45.60
CA HIS A 205 5.17 30.75 44.73
C HIS A 205 6.07 29.58 45.17
N LEU A 206 7.10 29.24 44.36
CA LEU A 206 8.34 28.46 44.69
C LEU A 206 8.27 26.92 44.55
N THR A 207 9.24 26.17 44.00
CA THR A 207 10.51 26.44 43.30
C THR A 207 10.95 25.14 42.61
N GLU A 208 11.64 25.31 41.50
CA GLU A 208 12.69 24.44 40.97
C GLU A 208 13.75 24.10 42.04
N TYR A 209 14.14 22.83 42.17
CA TYR A 209 15.40 22.43 42.82
C TYR A 209 15.99 21.16 42.17
N ALA A 210 17.20 21.34 41.63
CA ALA A 210 18.15 20.30 41.32
C ALA A 210 18.83 19.78 42.61
N VAL A 211 19.19 18.49 42.67
CA VAL A 211 20.27 18.01 43.56
C VAL A 211 21.01 16.81 42.93
N ASP A 212 22.33 16.91 42.97
CA ASP A 212 23.35 15.96 42.51
C ASP A 212 23.88 15.05 43.66
N HIS A 213 24.50 13.94 43.26
CA HIS A 213 25.20 12.84 43.97
C HIS A 213 25.48 12.85 45.50
N SER A 214 25.11 11.75 46.19
CA SER A 214 26.00 10.82 46.96
C SER A 214 25.23 10.02 48.04
N GLY A 215 25.61 8.74 48.22
CA GLY A 215 24.82 7.72 48.92
C GLY A 215 24.79 7.75 50.45
N LEU A 216 23.74 7.11 51.00
CA LEU A 216 23.72 6.18 52.14
C LEU A 216 22.24 5.76 52.37
N GLY A 217 22.01 4.45 52.50
CA GLY A 217 20.68 3.83 52.38
C GLY A 217 19.70 4.11 53.53
N LEU A 218 18.42 4.20 53.16
CA LEU A 218 17.24 4.08 54.02
C LEU A 218 16.15 3.25 53.28
N PRO A 219 15.30 2.49 53.99
CA PRO A 219 14.68 1.25 53.51
C PRO A 219 13.55 1.47 52.49
N PRO A 220 13.21 0.45 51.66
CA PRO A 220 12.16 0.57 50.66
C PRO A 220 10.81 0.76 51.35
N ARG A 221 10.18 1.92 51.11
CA ARG A 221 8.77 2.11 51.45
C ARG A 221 7.96 1.16 50.56
N LYS A 222 7.16 0.32 51.21
CA LYS A 222 6.26 -0.65 50.60
C LYS A 222 5.39 0.07 49.56
N ALA A 223 5.49 -0.33 48.29
CA ALA A 223 4.53 0.08 47.28
C ALA A 223 3.18 -0.55 47.64
N SER A 224 2.16 0.28 47.86
CA SER A 224 0.80 -0.19 48.09
C SER A 224 0.28 -0.86 46.82
N THR A 225 0.16 -2.19 46.84
CA THR A 225 -0.59 -2.94 45.85
C THR A 225 -2.07 -2.67 46.08
N ILE A 226 -2.70 -1.89 45.20
CA ILE A 226 -4.15 -1.79 45.10
C ILE A 226 -4.58 -2.84 44.07
N SER A 227 -5.14 -3.96 44.55
CA SER A 227 -5.80 -4.94 43.68
C SER A 227 -7.18 -4.41 43.31
N LEU A 228 -7.33 -3.85 42.10
CA LEU A 228 -8.64 -3.59 41.52
C LEU A 228 -9.16 -4.90 40.91
N THR A 229 -9.92 -5.68 41.69
CA THR A 229 -10.82 -6.69 41.12
C THR A 229 -12.02 -5.97 40.51
N GLN A 230 -11.88 -5.47 39.29
CA GLN A 230 -13.02 -5.12 38.45
C GLN A 230 -13.27 -6.26 37.47
N THR A 231 -14.47 -6.81 37.56
CA THR A 231 -15.01 -7.84 36.68
C THR A 231 -14.92 -7.38 35.22
N ILE A 232 -14.03 -7.98 34.45
CA ILE A 232 -13.94 -7.79 32.99
C ILE A 232 -15.15 -8.51 32.39
N THR A 233 -16.19 -7.77 32.01
CA THR A 233 -17.23 -8.25 31.11
C THR A 233 -16.81 -7.93 29.68
N GLN A 234 -16.27 -8.93 28.99
CA GLN A 234 -15.90 -8.83 27.58
C GLN A 234 -17.15 -9.08 26.73
N HIS A 235 -17.64 -8.04 26.06
CA HIS A 235 -18.59 -8.19 24.95
C HIS A 235 -17.82 -8.03 23.64
N THR A 236 -17.99 -9.01 22.74
CA THR A 236 -17.38 -9.02 21.41
C THR A 236 -18.44 -8.59 20.41
N GLU A 237 -18.26 -7.41 19.81
CA GLU A 237 -19.01 -6.97 18.64
C GLU A 237 -18.00 -6.62 17.54
N ASP A 238 -18.18 -7.19 16.35
CA ASP A 238 -17.39 -6.88 15.16
C ASP A 238 -17.91 -5.57 14.55
N SER A 239 -17.24 -4.46 14.83
CA SER A 239 -17.51 -3.17 14.19
C SER A 239 -16.50 -2.90 13.07
N ALA A 240 -17.03 -2.65 11.87
CA ALA A 240 -16.29 -2.28 10.66
C ALA A 240 -16.15 -0.76 10.47
N ASP A 241 -16.65 0.05 11.40
CA ASP A 241 -16.72 1.50 11.24
C ASP A 241 -15.77 2.25 12.17
N TYR A 242 -15.04 3.18 11.56
CA TYR A 242 -14.20 4.19 12.21
C TYR A 242 -15.14 5.32 12.68
N PRO A 243 -15.34 5.57 13.98
CA PRO A 243 -16.06 6.75 14.42
C PRO A 243 -15.03 7.80 14.85
N LEU A 244 -14.81 8.81 14.02
CA LEU A 244 -14.32 10.10 14.53
C LEU A 244 -15.07 11.23 13.82
N GLU A 245 -16.05 11.74 14.53
CA GLU A 245 -16.54 13.12 14.41
C GLU A 245 -15.35 14.06 14.35
N SER A 246 -15.45 15.08 13.48
CA SER A 246 -14.43 16.10 13.31
C SER A 246 -14.39 17.01 14.54
N PRO A 247 -13.31 17.04 15.36
CA PRO A 247 -13.14 18.11 16.31
C PRO A 247 -12.56 19.29 15.54
N GLN A 248 -13.31 20.40 15.50
CA GLN A 248 -12.81 21.69 15.01
C GLN A 248 -11.65 22.15 15.89
N PHE A 249 -10.42 21.78 15.52
CA PHE A 249 -9.20 22.39 16.05
C PHE A 249 -8.73 23.47 15.09
N GLU A 250 -9.16 24.70 15.35
CA GLU A 250 -8.51 25.89 14.81
C GLU A 250 -7.14 26.07 15.49
N ARG A 251 -6.04 25.83 14.75
CA ARG A 251 -4.77 26.52 14.99
C ARG A 251 -3.87 26.54 13.75
N HIS A 252 -3.68 27.76 13.23
CA HIS A 252 -2.72 28.21 12.21
C HIS A 252 -2.64 27.44 10.88
N GLY A 253 -3.67 27.64 10.05
CA GLY A 253 -3.51 28.31 8.76
C GLY A 253 -2.57 27.66 7.72
N PHE A 254 -2.92 26.47 7.25
CA PHE A 254 -2.68 26.13 5.84
C PHE A 254 -4.00 26.37 5.10
N GLU A 255 -4.15 27.55 4.50
CA GLU A 255 -5.25 27.85 3.60
C GLU A 255 -5.09 27.01 2.33
N PHE A 256 -5.80 25.89 2.28
CA PHE A 256 -6.12 25.26 1.01
C PHE A 256 -6.91 26.27 0.18
N GLY A 257 -6.24 26.90 -0.79
CA GLY A 257 -6.85 27.78 -1.77
C GLY A 257 -8.10 27.13 -2.35
N THR A 258 -9.14 27.94 -2.49
CA THR A 258 -10.50 27.64 -2.92
C THR A 258 -10.59 26.92 -4.28
N LEU A 259 -10.26 25.63 -4.32
CA LEU A 259 -10.64 24.71 -5.37
C LEU A 259 -11.53 23.64 -4.73
N SER A 260 -12.75 23.50 -5.25
CA SER A 260 -13.85 22.71 -4.71
C SER A 260 -13.43 21.31 -4.21
N PRO A 261 -14.04 20.79 -3.13
CA PRO A 261 -13.63 19.52 -2.56
C PRO A 261 -14.23 18.38 -3.38
N SER A 262 -13.44 17.75 -4.24
CA SER A 262 -13.73 16.39 -4.70
C SER A 262 -13.54 15.43 -3.51
N THR A 263 -14.52 15.39 -2.62
CA THR A 263 -14.68 14.27 -1.68
C THR A 263 -15.03 13.03 -2.48
N ILE A 264 -14.60 11.86 -1.99
CA ILE A 264 -15.01 10.56 -2.52
C ILE A 264 -16.53 10.58 -2.89
N PRO A 265 -16.93 10.12 -4.09
CA PRO A 265 -18.35 9.95 -4.41
C PRO A 265 -19.05 9.12 -3.32
N GLU A 266 -20.23 9.52 -2.84
CA GLU A 266 -20.93 8.86 -1.71
C GLU A 266 -21.06 7.33 -1.87
N ASP A 267 -21.06 6.83 -3.11
CA ASP A 267 -21.17 5.42 -3.46
C ASP A 267 -19.86 4.61 -3.42
N LEU A 268 -18.70 5.26 -3.22
CA LEU A 268 -17.40 4.57 -3.21
C LEU A 268 -17.03 4.14 -1.79
N PRO A 269 -16.64 2.86 -1.56
CA PRO A 269 -16.25 2.40 -0.24
C PRO A 269 -15.00 3.14 0.26
N PRO A 270 -14.84 3.30 1.59
CA PRO A 270 -13.62 3.85 2.15
C PRO A 270 -12.42 2.95 1.82
N PRO A 271 -11.21 3.51 1.68
CA PRO A 271 -10.02 2.71 1.46
C PRO A 271 -9.80 1.75 2.64
N PRO A 272 -9.39 0.49 2.40
CA PRO A 272 -9.15 -0.49 3.45
C PRO A 272 -7.85 -0.18 4.23
N LEU A 273 -7.88 0.85 5.08
CA LEU A 273 -6.70 1.41 5.77
C LEU A 273 -5.98 0.39 6.69
N LEU A 274 -6.66 -0.66 7.14
CA LEU A 274 -6.09 -1.73 7.95
C LEU A 274 -5.61 -2.94 7.13
N ALA A 275 -5.90 -2.98 5.82
CA ALA A 275 -5.34 -4.02 4.97
C ALA A 275 -3.84 -3.79 4.78
N ARG A 276 -3.10 -4.90 4.69
CA ARG A 276 -1.67 -4.90 4.40
C ARG A 276 -1.41 -5.86 3.26
N GLY A 277 -0.65 -5.41 2.29
CA GLY A 277 -0.32 -6.18 1.10
C GLY A 277 1.14 -6.08 0.72
N LEU A 278 1.61 -7.07 -0.03
CA LEU A 278 2.97 -7.14 -0.54
C LEU A 278 2.98 -6.98 -2.06
N VAL A 279 3.89 -6.15 -2.56
CA VAL A 279 4.23 -6.06 -3.99
C VAL A 279 5.60 -6.71 -4.19
N LEU A 280 5.64 -7.73 -5.05
CA LEU A 280 6.88 -8.42 -5.37
C LEU A 280 7.58 -7.75 -6.56
N CYS A 281 8.87 -7.50 -6.44
CA CYS A 281 9.66 -7.09 -7.60
C CYS A 281 9.75 -8.26 -8.60
N LEU A 282 9.35 -7.99 -9.85
CA LEU A 282 9.34 -8.97 -10.93
C LEU A 282 10.39 -8.57 -11.98
N PRO A 283 11.51 -9.32 -12.10
CA PRO A 283 12.54 -9.04 -13.10
C PRO A 283 11.97 -9.08 -14.51
N SER A 284 12.41 -8.19 -15.40
CA SER A 284 12.03 -8.21 -16.83
C SER A 284 12.43 -9.53 -17.49
N ARG A 285 11.72 -9.94 -18.55
CA ARG A 285 12.09 -11.11 -19.36
C ARG A 285 13.41 -10.92 -20.11
N THR A 286 13.80 -9.66 -20.36
CA THR A 286 15.04 -9.32 -21.06
C THR A 286 16.19 -9.02 -20.10
N ASP A 287 15.95 -9.02 -18.78
CA ASP A 287 17.00 -8.78 -17.79
C ASP A 287 17.86 -10.04 -17.60
N THR A 288 19.12 -9.94 -18.02
CA THR A 288 20.10 -11.03 -17.93
C THR A 288 20.67 -11.23 -16.53
N SER A 289 20.41 -10.30 -15.60
CA SER A 289 20.86 -10.38 -14.22
C SER A 289 20.09 -11.43 -13.41
N PHE A 290 18.91 -11.83 -13.88
CA PHE A 290 18.05 -12.81 -13.22
C PHE A 290 17.84 -14.04 -14.09
N THR A 291 17.70 -15.20 -13.44
CA THR A 291 17.35 -16.43 -14.15
C THR A 291 15.85 -16.47 -14.46
N PRO A 292 15.44 -17.11 -15.57
CA PRO A 292 14.04 -17.39 -15.84
C PRO A 292 13.35 -18.12 -14.69
N ASP A 293 14.07 -19.04 -14.03
CA ASP A 293 13.59 -19.78 -12.86
C ASP A 293 13.24 -18.86 -11.69
N TYR A 294 14.00 -17.78 -11.48
CA TYR A 294 13.74 -16.83 -10.39
C TYR A 294 12.48 -16.02 -10.66
N ARG A 295 12.29 -15.59 -11.91
CA ARG A 295 11.03 -14.97 -12.32
C ARG A 295 9.85 -15.91 -12.09
N GLN A 296 9.98 -17.20 -12.43
CA GLN A 296 8.93 -18.19 -12.20
C GLN A 296 8.68 -18.45 -10.71
N SER A 297 9.74 -18.47 -9.90
CA SER A 297 9.65 -18.56 -8.43
C SER A 297 8.86 -17.37 -7.85
N CYS A 298 9.10 -16.14 -8.32
CA CYS A 298 8.33 -14.97 -7.89
C CYS A 298 6.83 -15.12 -8.19
N ILE A 299 6.49 -15.62 -9.38
CA ILE A 299 5.10 -15.84 -9.80
C ILE A 299 4.45 -16.94 -8.95
N ALA A 300 5.16 -18.03 -8.69
CA ALA A 300 4.70 -19.13 -7.84
C ALA A 300 4.46 -18.67 -6.40
N ALA A 301 5.35 -17.83 -5.85
CA ALA A 301 5.23 -17.29 -4.50
C ALA A 301 3.98 -16.40 -4.34
N ALA A 302 3.67 -15.57 -5.35
CA ALA A 302 2.45 -14.78 -5.36
C ALA A 302 1.19 -15.67 -5.43
N ARG A 303 1.17 -16.67 -6.33
CA ARG A 303 0.06 -17.61 -6.47
C ARG A 303 -0.21 -18.42 -5.20
N ALA A 304 0.83 -18.75 -4.44
CA ALA A 304 0.70 -19.44 -3.16
C ALA A 304 0.19 -18.54 -2.02
N ASN A 305 0.23 -17.20 -2.18
CA ASN A 305 -0.06 -16.23 -1.13
C ASN A 305 -0.99 -15.09 -1.61
N GLN A 306 -2.03 -15.43 -2.36
CA GLN A 306 -2.91 -14.45 -3.03
C GLN A 306 -3.63 -13.51 -2.07
N ASP A 307 -3.91 -13.94 -0.84
CA ASP A 307 -4.57 -13.13 0.17
C ASP A 307 -3.69 -12.00 0.74
N PHE A 308 -2.38 -12.05 0.51
CA PHE A 308 -1.41 -11.07 1.00
C PHE A 308 -0.60 -10.41 -0.13
N VAL A 309 -0.24 -11.14 -1.18
CA VAL A 309 0.47 -10.59 -2.33
C VAL A 309 -0.52 -9.90 -3.26
N VAL A 310 -0.37 -8.58 -3.40
CA VAL A 310 -1.22 -7.73 -4.25
C VAL A 310 -0.84 -7.87 -5.72
N GLY A 311 0.45 -8.09 -5.99
CA GLY A 311 0.95 -8.27 -7.34
C GLY A 311 2.42 -7.89 -7.47
N PHE A 312 2.78 -7.26 -8.58
CA PHE A 312 4.17 -7.15 -9.02
C PHE A 312 4.57 -5.74 -9.42
N LEU A 313 5.80 -5.35 -9.09
CA LEU A 313 6.49 -4.18 -9.64
C LEU A 313 7.44 -4.63 -10.75
N CYS A 314 7.20 -4.19 -11.98
CA CYS A 314 8.04 -4.46 -13.14
C CYS A 314 8.71 -3.18 -13.62
N GLY A 315 10.01 -3.26 -13.95
CA GLY A 315 10.75 -2.12 -14.51
C GLY A 315 10.47 -1.85 -15.99
N GLU A 316 9.73 -2.73 -16.67
CA GLU A 316 9.37 -2.54 -18.08
C GLU A 316 8.31 -1.44 -18.24
N PRO A 317 8.34 -0.65 -19.32
CA PRO A 317 7.37 0.42 -19.54
C PRO A 317 5.91 -0.07 -19.54
N TRP A 318 5.00 0.73 -18.97
CA TRP A 318 3.58 0.38 -18.86
C TRP A 318 2.92 0.11 -20.22
N HIS A 319 3.22 0.91 -21.25
CA HIS A 319 2.62 0.74 -22.58
C HIS A 319 2.97 -0.63 -23.20
N ILE A 320 4.13 -1.21 -22.88
CA ILE A 320 4.53 -2.55 -23.33
C ILE A 320 3.84 -3.62 -22.47
N THR A 321 3.95 -3.49 -21.15
CA THR A 321 3.47 -4.52 -20.21
C THR A 321 1.94 -4.65 -20.20
N SER A 322 1.20 -3.56 -20.40
CA SER A 322 -0.27 -3.53 -20.43
C SER A 322 -0.92 -4.20 -21.65
N GLN A 323 -0.11 -4.69 -22.59
CA GLN A 323 -0.57 -5.47 -23.74
C GLN A 323 -0.29 -6.97 -23.58
N ARG A 324 0.47 -7.36 -22.55
CA ARG A 324 0.89 -8.75 -22.35
C ARG A 324 -0.08 -9.48 -21.43
N SER A 325 -0.75 -10.50 -21.95
CA SER A 325 -1.50 -11.49 -21.15
C SER A 325 -0.65 -12.69 -20.72
N ASP A 326 0.50 -12.91 -21.37
CA ASP A 326 1.40 -14.06 -21.16
C ASP A 326 2.41 -13.88 -20.01
N ILE A 327 2.26 -12.83 -19.20
CA ILE A 327 3.21 -12.47 -18.12
C ILE A 327 3.42 -13.62 -17.13
N PHE A 328 2.36 -14.41 -16.93
CA PHE A 328 2.29 -15.54 -16.03
C PHE A 328 2.33 -16.90 -16.73
N GLU A 329 2.51 -16.92 -18.05
CA GLU A 329 2.68 -18.17 -18.79
C GLU A 329 4.10 -18.71 -18.58
N THR A 330 4.16 -19.97 -18.19
CA THR A 330 5.40 -20.70 -18.04
C THR A 330 5.86 -21.09 -19.45
N GLY A 331 7.01 -20.62 -19.91
CA GLY A 331 7.58 -20.96 -21.22
C GLY A 331 8.03 -22.43 -21.33
N LEU A 332 7.14 -23.39 -21.05
CA LEU A 332 7.36 -24.82 -21.20
C LEU A 332 6.68 -25.33 -22.48
N SER A 333 7.20 -24.93 -23.62
CA SER A 333 7.12 -25.75 -24.83
C SER A 333 8.33 -26.69 -24.85
N GLY A 334 8.34 -27.73 -23.99
CA GLY A 334 9.49 -28.64 -24.00
C GLY A 334 9.58 -29.82 -23.03
N TYR A 335 8.69 -29.99 -22.06
CA TYR A 335 8.65 -31.21 -21.25
C TYR A 335 7.23 -31.77 -21.25
N GLY A 336 7.11 -32.99 -21.77
CA GLY A 336 5.84 -33.67 -22.00
C GLY A 336 5.06 -33.90 -20.73
N ASP A 337 3.75 -34.05 -20.94
CA ASP A 337 2.73 -34.59 -20.04
C ASP A 337 3.26 -35.44 -18.88
N GLU A 338 3.66 -34.80 -17.79
CA GLU A 338 3.59 -35.43 -16.47
C GLU A 338 2.44 -34.78 -15.72
N GLN A 339 1.32 -35.49 -15.83
CA GLN A 339 0.04 -35.25 -15.17
C GLN A 339 0.25 -34.71 -13.75
N GLN A 340 -0.09 -33.44 -13.54
CA GLN A 340 -0.62 -33.00 -12.25
C GLN A 340 -1.85 -33.88 -12.01
N GLN A 341 -1.71 -34.91 -11.16
CA GLN A 341 -2.85 -35.65 -10.63
C GLN A 341 -3.67 -34.68 -9.80
N LEU A 342 -4.59 -34.00 -10.46
CA LEU A 342 -5.77 -33.42 -9.84
C LEU A 342 -6.45 -34.55 -9.09
N SER A 343 -6.67 -34.34 -7.78
CA SER A 343 -7.46 -35.23 -6.96
C SER A 343 -8.80 -35.53 -7.66
N PRO A 344 -9.23 -36.79 -7.77
CA PRO A 344 -10.48 -37.17 -8.46
C PRO A 344 -11.76 -36.71 -7.73
N TYR A 345 -11.63 -35.85 -6.72
CA TYR A 345 -12.73 -35.25 -5.96
C TYR A 345 -12.82 -33.72 -6.07
N SER A 346 -12.00 -33.08 -6.92
CA SER A 346 -12.20 -31.64 -7.21
C SER A 346 -13.37 -31.50 -8.18
N SER A 347 -14.53 -31.08 -7.70
CA SER A 347 -15.61 -30.60 -8.56
C SER A 347 -15.11 -29.37 -9.34
N ASP A 348 -15.41 -29.32 -10.63
CA ASP A 348 -15.12 -28.24 -11.58
C ASP A 348 -15.91 -26.93 -11.26
N ASP A 349 -16.18 -26.65 -9.98
CA ASP A 349 -16.95 -25.49 -9.54
C ASP A 349 -16.00 -24.32 -9.24
N ASP A 350 -15.95 -23.36 -10.17
CA ASP A 350 -15.71 -21.93 -9.93
C ASP A 350 -14.58 -21.54 -8.96
N GLU A 351 -13.35 -22.05 -9.13
CA GLU A 351 -12.18 -21.33 -8.57
C GLU A 351 -12.02 -19.99 -9.30
N GLU A 352 -12.41 -18.89 -8.64
CA GLU A 352 -12.15 -17.52 -9.10
C GLU A 352 -10.66 -17.38 -9.43
N LEU A 353 -10.35 -16.98 -10.67
CA LEU A 353 -8.97 -16.83 -11.12
C LEU A 353 -8.21 -15.83 -10.22
N PRO A 354 -6.91 -16.05 -9.95
CA PRO A 354 -6.12 -15.10 -9.19
C PRO A 354 -6.17 -13.73 -9.86
N HIS A 355 -6.35 -12.68 -9.06
CA HIS A 355 -6.31 -11.29 -9.53
C HIS A 355 -5.08 -10.61 -8.94
N PHE A 356 -4.14 -10.21 -9.80
CA PHE A 356 -2.94 -9.48 -9.39
C PHE A 356 -2.89 -8.11 -10.06
N ALA A 357 -2.30 -7.14 -9.37
CA ALA A 357 -1.92 -5.86 -9.98
C ALA A 357 -0.50 -5.93 -10.56
N LEU A 358 -0.28 -5.34 -11.73
CA LEU A 358 1.05 -5.13 -12.28
C LEU A 358 1.35 -3.64 -12.35
N PHE A 359 2.32 -3.21 -11.57
CA PHE A 359 2.80 -1.84 -11.51
C PHE A 359 4.00 -1.66 -12.44
N SER A 360 3.91 -0.72 -13.36
CA SER A 360 4.95 -0.47 -14.37
C SER A 360 5.12 1.03 -14.58
N PRO A 361 6.35 1.56 -14.69
CA PRO A 361 6.58 2.98 -14.92
C PRO A 361 6.11 3.42 -16.31
N ILE A 362 5.63 4.65 -16.40
CA ILE A 362 5.54 5.36 -17.69
C ILE A 362 6.88 6.03 -17.95
N CYS A 363 7.49 5.74 -19.11
CA CYS A 363 8.63 6.50 -19.60
C CYS A 363 8.14 7.90 -19.98
N GLN A 364 8.35 8.88 -19.11
CA GLN A 364 8.34 10.29 -19.51
C GLN A 364 9.66 10.52 -20.23
N GLY A 365 9.63 10.99 -21.47
CA GLY A 365 10.84 11.17 -22.29
C GLY A 365 11.91 11.96 -21.51
N GLY A 366 13.10 11.37 -21.39
CA GLY A 366 14.33 12.05 -20.93
C GLY A 366 14.75 11.82 -19.47
N GLN A 367 15.30 10.64 -19.16
CA GLN A 367 16.51 10.57 -18.32
C GLN A 367 17.50 9.60 -18.99
N PRO A 368 18.65 10.09 -19.50
CA PRO A 368 19.66 9.22 -20.04
C PRO A 368 20.45 8.55 -18.90
N LEU A 369 20.47 7.22 -18.91
CA LEU A 369 21.51 6.43 -18.25
C LEU A 369 22.66 6.17 -19.23
N ASP A 370 23.10 7.19 -19.98
CA ASP A 370 24.45 7.21 -20.56
C ASP A 370 24.75 8.62 -21.08
N GLY A 371 25.98 9.08 -20.93
CA GLY A 371 26.42 10.44 -21.24
C GLY A 371 26.55 10.74 -22.73
N SER A 372 25.47 10.62 -23.50
CA SER A 372 25.38 11.06 -24.89
C SER A 372 24.44 12.26 -25.02
N GLU A 373 24.92 13.24 -25.78
CA GLU A 373 24.43 14.60 -25.97
C GLU A 373 22.93 14.71 -26.26
N GLU A 374 22.37 15.85 -25.85
CA GLU A 374 20.98 16.28 -26.05
C GLU A 374 20.59 16.22 -27.54
N GLU A 375 19.84 15.20 -27.94
CA GLU A 375 18.94 15.34 -29.08
C GLU A 375 17.66 16.01 -28.54
N GLU A 376 17.51 17.30 -28.85
CA GLU A 376 16.24 18.01 -28.78
C GLU A 376 15.21 17.16 -29.53
N VAL A 377 14.35 16.47 -28.78
CA VAL A 377 13.21 15.76 -29.36
C VAL A 377 12.29 16.84 -29.92
N GLU A 378 12.29 16.92 -31.26
CA GLU A 378 11.36 17.70 -32.06
C GLU A 378 9.95 17.60 -31.46
N GLU A 379 9.25 18.73 -31.38
CA GLU A 379 7.84 18.81 -31.02
C GLU A 379 7.03 17.89 -31.97
N GLU A 380 6.89 16.61 -31.61
CA GLU A 380 6.03 15.68 -32.32
C GLU A 380 4.61 16.26 -32.32
N GLU A 381 4.08 16.47 -33.53
CA GLU A 381 2.76 17.02 -33.83
C GLU A 381 1.72 16.71 -32.75
N GLU A 382 1.02 17.75 -32.27
CA GLU A 382 -0.10 17.67 -31.32
C GLU A 382 -1.23 16.81 -31.90
N THR A 383 -1.08 15.50 -31.86
CA THR A 383 -2.18 14.57 -32.03
C THR A 383 -3.10 14.75 -30.82
N PRO A 384 -4.43 14.79 -31.00
CA PRO A 384 -5.36 15.04 -29.90
C PRO A 384 -5.28 13.92 -28.85
N LEU A 385 -5.22 14.29 -27.57
CA LEU A 385 -5.30 13.33 -26.46
C LEU A 385 -6.65 12.58 -26.48
N PRO A 386 -6.74 11.36 -25.91
CA PRO A 386 -8.02 10.69 -25.77
C PRO A 386 -9.01 11.59 -25.02
N GLU A 387 -10.31 11.46 -25.30
CA GLU A 387 -11.32 12.24 -24.59
C GLU A 387 -11.37 11.85 -23.11
N THR A 388 -11.46 12.85 -22.24
CA THR A 388 -11.56 12.69 -20.78
C THR A 388 -12.89 13.23 -20.29
N THR A 389 -13.43 12.62 -19.24
CA THR A 389 -14.64 13.09 -18.56
C THR A 389 -14.46 14.48 -17.94
N ILE A 390 -13.22 14.82 -17.56
CA ILE A 390 -12.85 16.10 -16.96
C ILE A 390 -12.01 16.90 -17.97
N PRO A 391 -12.35 18.18 -18.24
CA PRO A 391 -11.51 19.05 -19.05
C PRO A 391 -10.16 19.29 -18.37
N ILE A 392 -9.06 18.93 -19.04
CA ILE A 392 -7.70 19.03 -18.47
C ILE A 392 -7.36 20.48 -18.07
N GLU A 393 -7.86 21.47 -18.81
CA GLU A 393 -7.67 22.91 -18.54
C GLU A 393 -8.25 23.37 -17.19
N SER A 394 -9.20 22.62 -16.63
CA SER A 394 -9.81 22.92 -15.32
C SER A 394 -9.03 22.33 -14.14
N LEU A 395 -8.04 21.47 -14.41
CA LEU A 395 -7.25 20.79 -13.39
C LEU A 395 -6.14 21.68 -12.84
N ASN A 396 -5.71 21.38 -11.62
CA ASN A 396 -4.47 21.97 -11.11
C ASN A 396 -3.27 21.49 -11.94
N PRO A 397 -2.13 22.23 -11.97
CA PRO A 397 -1.02 21.90 -12.86
C PRO A 397 -0.42 20.50 -12.67
N LEU A 398 -0.41 19.95 -11.46
CA LEU A 398 0.11 18.59 -11.21
C LEU A 398 -0.86 17.52 -11.70
N ALA A 399 -2.15 17.70 -11.48
CA ALA A 399 -3.18 16.82 -12.05
C ALA A 399 -3.19 16.91 -13.58
N ALA A 400 -3.02 18.09 -14.19
CA ALA A 400 -2.88 18.21 -15.64
C ALA A 400 -1.67 17.43 -16.18
N LYS A 401 -0.50 17.52 -15.50
CA LYS A 401 0.68 16.71 -15.84
C LYS A 401 0.43 15.21 -15.72
N LEU A 402 -0.29 14.78 -14.67
CA LEU A 402 -0.71 13.39 -14.48
C LEU A 402 -1.54 12.89 -15.68
N PHE A 403 -2.55 13.66 -16.08
CA PHE A 403 -3.41 13.34 -17.23
C PHE A 403 -2.59 13.31 -18.53
N TYR A 404 -1.73 14.29 -18.78
CA TYR A 404 -0.88 14.31 -19.97
C TYR A 404 0.03 13.07 -20.05
N ALA A 405 0.71 12.72 -18.95
CA ALA A 405 1.59 11.56 -18.89
C ALA A 405 0.83 10.24 -19.12
N ALA A 406 -0.33 10.07 -18.46
CA ALA A 406 -1.17 8.91 -18.65
C ALA A 406 -1.71 8.82 -20.09
N GLY A 407 -2.10 9.95 -20.68
CA GLY A 407 -2.65 10.03 -22.03
C GLY A 407 -1.64 9.70 -23.11
N LYS A 408 -0.39 10.22 -22.97
CA LYS A 408 0.71 9.86 -23.86
C LYS A 408 1.01 8.36 -23.80
N ALA A 409 1.05 7.78 -22.61
CA ALA A 409 1.27 6.35 -22.43
C ALA A 409 0.13 5.50 -23.01
N PHE A 410 -1.12 5.94 -22.84
CA PHE A 410 -2.30 5.30 -23.40
C PHE A 410 -2.24 5.27 -24.94
N LYS A 411 -1.93 6.41 -25.56
CA LYS A 411 -1.74 6.46 -27.02
C LYS A 411 -0.65 5.53 -27.51
N LEU A 412 0.50 5.53 -26.83
CA LEU A 412 1.63 4.69 -27.21
C LEU A 412 1.25 3.21 -27.14
N ARG A 413 0.49 2.81 -26.12
CA ARG A 413 -0.08 1.46 -26.02
C ARG A 413 -0.96 1.12 -27.22
N GLU A 414 -1.90 1.98 -27.58
CA GLU A 414 -2.81 1.75 -28.71
C GLU A 414 -2.07 1.71 -30.06
N ALA A 415 -1.07 2.57 -30.27
CA ALA A 415 -0.24 2.58 -31.47
C ALA A 415 0.56 1.26 -31.62
N THR A 416 1.22 0.81 -30.55
CA THR A 416 1.95 -0.47 -30.54
C THR A 416 1.01 -1.67 -30.73
N SER A 417 -0.23 -1.62 -30.24
CA SER A 417 -1.23 -2.68 -30.47
C SER A 417 -1.63 -2.77 -31.95
N GLN A 418 -1.78 -1.63 -32.64
CA GLN A 418 -2.07 -1.58 -34.08
C GLN A 418 -0.90 -2.11 -34.91
N GLU A 419 0.34 -1.75 -34.56
CA GLU A 419 1.55 -2.20 -35.27
C GLU A 419 1.78 -3.71 -35.15
N ASN A 420 1.54 -4.29 -33.96
CA ASN A 420 1.75 -5.71 -33.72
C ASN A 420 0.65 -6.62 -34.31
N GLY A 421 -0.38 -6.07 -34.96
CA GLY A 421 -1.46 -6.84 -35.60
C GLY A 421 -2.21 -7.75 -34.63
N ILE A 422 -2.25 -7.42 -33.34
CA ILE A 422 -2.91 -8.21 -32.30
C ILE A 422 -4.43 -8.01 -32.47
N MET A 423 -5.07 -8.84 -33.30
CA MET A 423 -6.51 -9.04 -33.21
C MET A 423 -6.85 -9.53 -31.79
N PRO A 424 -7.95 -9.07 -31.17
CA PRO A 424 -8.38 -9.60 -29.88
C PRO A 424 -8.66 -11.10 -30.06
N LYS A 425 -7.71 -11.93 -29.64
CA LYS A 425 -7.94 -13.38 -29.56
C LYS A 425 -9.05 -13.58 -28.54
N SER A 426 -10.09 -14.31 -28.93
CA SER A 426 -11.04 -14.87 -27.99
C SER A 426 -10.28 -15.87 -27.12
N ASP A 427 -9.76 -15.41 -25.98
CA ASP A 427 -9.01 -16.24 -25.03
C ASP A 427 -9.97 -17.26 -24.41
N THR A 428 -9.94 -18.49 -24.93
CA THR A 428 -10.58 -19.68 -24.35
C THR A 428 -9.68 -20.37 -23.30
N THR A 429 -8.55 -19.79 -22.94
CA THR A 429 -7.71 -20.23 -21.81
C THR A 429 -7.96 -19.33 -20.61
N LYS A 430 -8.49 -19.90 -19.52
CA LYS A 430 -8.71 -19.22 -18.23
C LYS A 430 -7.37 -18.70 -17.66
N SER A 431 -6.91 -17.54 -18.11
CA SER A 431 -5.67 -16.89 -17.69
C SER A 431 -5.93 -15.93 -16.52
N CYS A 432 -4.94 -15.77 -15.65
CA CYS A 432 -4.98 -14.87 -14.50
C CYS A 432 -5.36 -13.43 -14.92
N GLN A 433 -6.32 -12.80 -14.24
CA GLN A 433 -6.78 -11.46 -14.60
C GLN A 433 -5.83 -10.40 -13.98
N ILE A 434 -5.06 -9.73 -14.84
CA ILE A 434 -4.04 -8.75 -14.43
C ILE A 434 -4.60 -7.33 -14.50
N LEU A 435 -4.51 -6.59 -13.39
CA LEU A 435 -4.80 -5.16 -13.34
C LEU A 435 -3.51 -4.37 -13.60
N HIS A 436 -3.33 -3.86 -14.82
CA HIS A 436 -2.15 -3.06 -15.18
C HIS A 436 -2.30 -1.63 -14.69
N ILE A 437 -1.41 -1.20 -13.79
CA ILE A 437 -1.44 0.13 -13.18
C ILE A 437 -0.15 0.89 -13.56
N PRO A 438 -0.25 2.01 -14.31
CA PRO A 438 0.91 2.83 -14.60
C PRO A 438 1.38 3.56 -13.34
N ILE A 439 2.70 3.67 -13.19
CA ILE A 439 3.35 4.55 -12.22
C ILE A 439 3.79 5.82 -12.96
N VAL A 440 3.28 6.96 -12.49
CA VAL A 440 3.62 8.29 -13.01
C VAL A 440 4.47 9.02 -11.97
N SER A 441 5.66 9.45 -12.36
CA SER A 441 6.48 10.30 -11.49
C SER A 441 6.03 11.76 -11.61
N LEU A 442 5.87 12.44 -10.47
CA LEU A 442 5.49 13.86 -10.40
C LEU A 442 6.40 14.61 -9.42
N PRO A 443 6.78 15.86 -9.73
CA PRO A 443 7.72 16.64 -8.93
C PRO A 443 7.16 17.15 -7.60
#